data_AF-A0A4C1YRZ2-F1
#
_entry.id   AF-A0A4C1YRZ2-F1
#
_cell.length_a   1.000
_cell.length_b   1.000
_cell.length_c   1.000
_cell.angle_alpha   90.00
_cell.angle_beta   90.00
_cell.angle_gamma   90.00
#
_symmetry.space_group_name_H-M   'P 1'
#
loop_
_entity.id
_entity.type
_entity.pdbx_description
1 polymer ?
#
loop_
_entity_poly.entity_id
_entity_poly.type
_entity_poly.pdbx_seq_one_letter_code
_entity_poly.pdbx_strand_id
1 'polypeptide(L)'
;MEEIRLSHKAFWKITKALKTEGIPIPPQRPDGTTALTTRERSPVAGEITQNQKGTGPRWCGGNRHPQARASRPPASYRPISLLSGLAKLFERVLKTRLSNHLFGKGLIIDEQFGFRPAHSCPQQVLRLVEYVMEGFKTKQKTVAVFFDVAKAFDRVWHAGLVYKLYSLEVPDRLIFIIQNFLSNRYFTFRHERTHSTRRLIRAGVPQGSALSPLLYSAYTNDIPRPTSGVQLALFADDTALFFRSRTRRSIFRHLPKAIDELGQWFRKWRIEVNPDKSAAIQFKYSKNRSQLVVDRNTQPQNVERENSVATVL
;
A
#
# COMPACT_ATOMS: atom_id res chain seq x y z
N MET A 1 -35.54 23.06 -10.41
CA MET A 1 -34.47 23.35 -11.38
C MET A 1 -33.82 24.65 -10.94
N GLU A 2 -32.64 24.57 -10.33
CA GLU A 2 -31.67 25.66 -10.29
C GLU A 2 -30.31 25.03 -10.55
N GLU A 3 -29.72 25.42 -11.68
CA GLU A 3 -28.49 24.91 -12.24
C GLU A 3 -27.30 25.18 -11.30
N ILE A 4 -26.61 24.12 -10.88
CA ILE A 4 -25.27 24.26 -10.33
C ILE A 4 -24.35 24.63 -11.49
N ARG A 5 -24.15 25.94 -11.71
CA ARG A 5 -23.16 26.46 -12.65
C ARG A 5 -21.76 26.01 -12.22
N LEU A 6 -21.22 25.02 -12.94
CA LEU A 6 -19.82 24.65 -12.89
C LEU A 6 -18.96 25.85 -13.28
N SER A 7 -18.25 26.43 -12.30
CA SER A 7 -17.33 27.52 -12.54
C SER A 7 -16.31 27.16 -13.63
N HIS A 8 -16.15 28.04 -14.62
CA HIS A 8 -15.14 27.95 -15.70
C HIS A 8 -13.70 27.72 -15.15
N LYS A 9 -13.42 28.11 -13.89
CA LYS A 9 -12.16 27.83 -13.17
C LYS A 9 -12.02 26.37 -12.72
N ALA A 10 -13.12 25.67 -12.44
CA ALA A 10 -13.11 24.24 -12.08
C ALA A 10 -12.94 23.35 -13.33
N PHE A 11 -13.57 23.70 -14.45
CA PHE A 11 -13.43 23.00 -15.72
C PHE A 11 -11.98 23.07 -16.25
N TRP A 12 -11.35 24.27 -16.24
CA TRP A 12 -9.96 24.42 -16.69
C TRP A 12 -8.91 23.79 -15.75
N LYS A 13 -9.22 23.59 -14.47
CA LYS A 13 -8.33 22.86 -13.54
C LYS A 13 -8.31 21.36 -13.86
N ILE A 14 -9.42 20.82 -14.32
CA ILE A 14 -9.59 19.40 -14.68
C ILE A 14 -9.00 19.13 -16.08
N THR A 15 -9.22 20.02 -17.07
CA THR A 15 -8.64 19.85 -18.42
C THR A 15 -7.12 20.05 -18.46
N LYS A 16 -6.56 20.91 -17.58
CA LYS A 16 -5.10 21.06 -17.44
C LYS A 16 -4.46 19.85 -16.76
N ALA A 17 -5.19 19.13 -15.89
CA ALA A 17 -4.75 17.87 -15.31
C ALA A 17 -4.82 16.70 -16.32
N LEU A 18 -5.72 16.78 -17.31
CA LEU A 18 -5.89 15.78 -18.38
C LEU A 18 -4.95 16.00 -19.59
N LYS A 19 -4.29 17.16 -19.72
CA LYS A 19 -3.32 17.44 -20.80
C LYS A 19 -1.89 16.95 -20.52
N THR A 20 -1.65 16.36 -19.35
CA THR A 20 -0.35 15.78 -18.94
C THR A 20 -0.30 14.25 -19.08
N GLU A 21 -1.08 13.67 -19.98
CA GLU A 21 -0.72 12.39 -20.59
C GLU A 21 0.32 12.63 -21.69
N GLY A 22 1.55 12.90 -21.27
CA GLY A 22 2.73 12.81 -22.12
C GLY A 22 3.40 11.46 -21.84
N ILE A 23 3.43 10.58 -22.84
CA ILE A 23 4.20 9.33 -22.84
C ILE A 23 5.66 9.67 -22.43
N PRO A 24 6.26 9.02 -21.41
CA PRO A 24 7.67 9.27 -21.11
C PRO A 24 8.54 8.62 -22.20
N ILE A 25 9.15 9.44 -23.04
CA ILE A 25 10.30 9.07 -23.87
C ILE A 25 11.51 8.87 -22.93
N PRO A 26 12.31 7.80 -23.08
CA PRO A 26 13.49 7.59 -22.24
C PRO A 26 14.53 8.71 -22.47
N PRO A 27 15.34 9.06 -21.44
CA PRO A 27 16.35 10.11 -21.58
C PRO A 27 17.44 9.68 -22.56
N GLN A 28 17.66 10.48 -23.61
CA GLN A 28 18.83 10.38 -24.47
C GLN A 28 20.05 11.00 -23.74
N ARG A 29 21.22 10.36 -23.86
CA ARG A 29 22.50 10.97 -23.47
C ARG A 29 22.90 12.01 -24.53
N PRO A 30 23.69 13.03 -24.18
CA PRO A 30 24.05 14.12 -25.09
C PRO A 30 24.86 13.73 -26.35
N ASP A 31 25.25 12.46 -26.51
CA ASP A 31 26.24 12.07 -27.53
C ASP A 31 25.69 11.07 -28.58
N GLY A 32 24.37 10.95 -28.73
CA GLY A 32 23.73 10.29 -29.89
C GLY A 32 24.01 8.80 -30.12
N THR A 33 24.68 8.08 -29.21
CA THR A 33 25.04 6.67 -29.40
C THR A 33 24.18 5.70 -28.58
N THR A 34 23.61 4.71 -29.26
CA THR A 34 22.85 3.59 -28.70
C THR A 34 23.79 2.63 -27.98
N ALA A 35 23.67 2.50 -26.66
CA ALA A 35 24.42 1.49 -25.91
C ALA A 35 23.80 0.09 -26.16
N LEU A 36 24.35 -0.64 -27.14
CA LEU A 36 24.32 -2.10 -27.15
C LEU A 36 25.25 -2.59 -26.04
N THR A 37 24.72 -3.30 -25.06
CA THR A 37 25.55 -4.13 -24.18
C THR A 37 24.92 -5.50 -24.10
N THR A 38 25.45 -6.39 -24.94
CA THR A 38 25.16 -7.81 -24.98
C THR A 38 25.85 -8.51 -23.82
N ARG A 39 25.07 -9.23 -23.00
CA ARG A 39 25.39 -10.58 -22.53
C ARG A 39 24.14 -11.14 -21.87
N GLU A 40 23.32 -11.78 -22.70
CA GLU A 40 22.21 -12.61 -22.25
C GLU A 40 22.73 -13.75 -21.39
N ARG A 41 22.30 -13.78 -20.13
CA ARG A 41 22.21 -15.01 -19.34
C ARG A 41 20.87 -14.98 -18.61
N SER A 42 19.94 -15.79 -19.11
CA SER A 42 18.56 -16.00 -18.65
C SER A 42 17.62 -14.79 -18.81
N PRO A 43 16.46 -14.93 -19.49
CA PRO A 43 15.54 -13.82 -19.77
C PRO A 43 14.86 -13.20 -18.53
N VAL A 44 15.14 -13.69 -17.32
CA VAL A 44 14.43 -13.33 -16.08
C VAL A 44 15.34 -12.74 -14.99
N ALA A 45 16.66 -12.73 -15.17
CA ALA A 45 17.59 -12.18 -14.18
C ALA A 45 17.70 -10.65 -14.30
N GLY A 46 16.75 -9.91 -13.71
CA GLY A 46 16.84 -8.46 -13.60
C GLY A 46 17.88 -8.01 -12.56
N GLU A 47 18.80 -7.14 -12.93
CA GLU A 47 19.70 -6.46 -12.00
C GLU A 47 18.99 -5.22 -11.41
N ILE A 48 18.93 -5.13 -10.07
CA ILE A 48 18.28 -4.01 -9.38
C ILE A 48 19.35 -2.99 -8.99
N THR A 49 19.32 -1.82 -9.64
CA THR A 49 20.18 -0.68 -9.30
C THR A 49 19.42 0.29 -8.40
N GLN A 50 19.83 0.43 -7.15
CA GLN A 50 19.27 1.45 -6.26
C GLN A 50 19.84 2.82 -6.61
N ASN A 51 19.18 3.55 -7.51
CA ASN A 51 19.48 4.96 -7.79
C ASN A 51 18.83 5.86 -6.73
N GLN A 52 19.59 6.83 -6.21
CA GLN A 52 19.11 7.85 -5.27
C GLN A 52 18.07 8.77 -5.95
N LYS A 53 16.79 8.37 -5.94
CA LYS A 53 15.67 9.29 -6.17
C LYS A 53 14.66 9.10 -5.05
N GLY A 54 14.52 10.14 -4.23
CA GLY A 54 13.60 10.14 -3.09
C GLY A 54 12.15 10.24 -3.55
N THR A 55 11.42 9.13 -3.53
CA THR A 55 9.97 9.11 -3.68
C THR A 55 9.34 8.51 -2.43
N GLY A 56 8.90 9.39 -1.52
CA GLY A 56 7.98 9.03 -0.45
C GLY A 56 6.53 9.19 -0.93
N PRO A 57 5.57 8.44 -0.37
CA PRO A 57 4.15 8.66 -0.63
C PRO A 57 3.78 10.06 -0.13
N ARG A 58 3.37 10.92 -1.08
CA ARG A 58 2.92 12.28 -0.82
C ARG A 58 1.41 12.21 -0.63
N TRP A 59 0.97 12.17 0.62
CA TRP A 59 -0.42 12.52 0.93
C TRP A 59 -0.58 14.02 0.64
N CYS A 60 -1.62 14.35 -0.13
CA CYS A 60 -1.95 15.70 -0.55
C CYS A 60 -2.24 16.60 0.66
N GLY A 61 -1.44 17.66 0.84
CA GLY A 61 -1.75 18.74 1.78
C GLY A 61 -0.51 19.32 2.47
N GLY A 62 -0.25 20.61 2.25
CA GLY A 62 0.66 21.42 3.07
C GLY A 62 1.94 21.87 2.38
N ASN A 63 1.94 23.11 1.89
CA ASN A 63 3.18 23.83 1.58
C ASN A 63 4.03 23.92 2.84
N ARG A 64 5.19 23.27 2.86
CA ARG A 64 6.28 23.63 3.77
C ARG A 64 7.45 24.12 2.94
N HIS A 65 7.88 25.35 3.23
CA HIS A 65 9.10 25.95 2.68
C HIS A 65 10.31 25.04 2.93
N PRO A 66 11.28 24.98 2.01
CA PRO A 66 12.40 24.06 2.10
C PRO A 66 13.42 24.57 3.15
N GLN A 67 13.43 23.95 4.33
CA GLN A 67 14.58 24.01 5.23
C GLN A 67 15.64 22.98 4.81
N ALA A 68 16.89 23.38 4.93
CA ALA A 68 18.10 22.74 4.40
C ALA A 68 18.19 21.23 4.68
N ARG A 69 18.80 20.51 3.73
CA ARG A 69 18.90 19.04 3.67
C ARG A 69 19.63 18.46 4.89
N ALA A 70 18.86 17.95 5.86
CA ALA A 70 19.33 16.85 6.70
C ALA A 70 19.37 15.56 5.87
N SER A 71 20.48 14.82 5.92
CA SER A 71 20.61 13.51 5.28
C SER A 71 19.47 12.59 5.73
N ARG A 72 18.71 12.05 4.78
CA ARG A 72 17.59 11.15 5.11
C ARG A 72 18.14 9.84 5.66
N PRO A 73 17.54 9.26 6.71
CA PRO A 73 17.98 7.97 7.24
C PRO A 73 17.89 6.89 6.15
N PRO A 74 18.84 5.94 6.10
CA PRO A 74 18.90 4.89 5.07
C PRO A 74 17.60 4.08 4.90
N ALA A 75 16.82 3.97 5.98
CA ALA A 75 15.53 3.27 5.98
C ALA A 75 14.45 3.95 5.11
N SER A 76 14.65 5.20 4.70
CA SER A 76 13.69 5.96 3.87
C SER A 76 13.84 5.70 2.37
N TYR A 77 14.88 4.99 1.94
CA TYR A 77 15.11 4.70 0.53
C TYR A 77 14.36 3.45 0.09
N ARG A 78 13.65 3.56 -1.03
CA ARG A 78 12.92 2.46 -1.67
C ARG A 78 13.73 1.93 -2.87
N PRO A 79 14.08 0.63 -2.93
CA PRO A 79 14.86 0.09 -4.03
C PRO A 79 13.99 -0.11 -5.28
N ILE A 80 14.32 0.53 -6.40
CA ILE A 80 13.58 0.39 -7.65
C ILE A 80 14.25 -0.65 -8.55
N SER A 81 13.47 -1.61 -9.05
CA SER A 81 13.89 -2.61 -10.02
C SER A 81 13.72 -2.09 -11.44
N LEU A 82 14.81 -2.04 -12.21
CA LEU A 82 14.77 -1.67 -13.62
C LEU A 82 14.79 -2.95 -14.48
N LEU A 83 13.63 -3.30 -15.02
CA LEU A 83 13.49 -4.43 -15.94
C LEU A 83 13.83 -4.01 -17.37
N SER A 84 14.38 -4.94 -18.15
CA SER A 84 14.59 -4.77 -19.60
C SER A 84 13.24 -4.59 -20.32
N GLY A 85 13.27 -4.04 -21.54
CA GLY A 85 12.04 -3.84 -22.34
C GLY A 85 11.27 -5.15 -22.57
N LEU A 86 11.99 -6.23 -22.92
CA LEU A 86 11.40 -7.55 -23.10
C LEU A 86 10.81 -8.11 -21.79
N ALA A 87 11.52 -7.94 -20.66
CA ALA A 87 11.01 -8.39 -19.37
C ALA A 87 9.73 -7.64 -18.96
N LYS A 88 9.64 -6.33 -19.22
CA LYS A 88 8.41 -5.55 -19.00
C LYS A 88 7.25 -6.02 -19.87
N LEU A 89 7.52 -6.38 -21.13
CA LEU A 89 6.48 -6.91 -22.02
C LEU A 89 5.98 -8.27 -21.52
N PHE A 90 6.89 -9.18 -21.20
CA PHE A 90 6.55 -10.49 -20.64
C PHE A 90 5.75 -10.36 -19.34
N GLU A 91 6.17 -9.45 -18.46
CA GLU A 91 5.47 -9.16 -17.22
C GLU A 91 4.04 -8.67 -17.45
N ARG A 92 3.80 -7.81 -18.46
CA ARG A 92 2.44 -7.36 -18.80
C ARG A 92 1.56 -8.53 -19.20
N VAL A 93 2.08 -9.48 -19.98
CA VAL A 93 1.34 -10.70 -20.34
C VAL A 93 1.00 -11.53 -19.10
N LEU A 94 1.96 -11.76 -18.21
CA LEU A 94 1.73 -12.48 -16.95
C LEU A 94 0.70 -11.78 -16.06
N LYS A 95 0.81 -10.46 -15.94
CA LYS A 95 -0.14 -9.63 -15.18
C LYS A 95 -1.55 -9.80 -15.72
N THR A 96 -1.76 -9.72 -17.03
CA THR A 96 -3.08 -9.89 -17.63
C THR A 96 -3.64 -11.29 -17.35
N ARG A 97 -2.84 -12.34 -17.51
CA ARG A 97 -3.27 -13.72 -17.22
C ARG A 97 -3.65 -13.92 -15.75
N LEU A 98 -2.81 -13.44 -14.83
CA LEU A 98 -3.06 -13.54 -13.40
C LEU A 98 -4.29 -12.69 -12.98
N SER A 99 -4.42 -11.49 -13.55
CA SER A 99 -5.54 -10.59 -13.30
C SER A 99 -6.87 -11.22 -13.72
N ASN A 100 -6.92 -11.81 -14.92
CA ASN A 100 -8.12 -12.48 -15.41
C ASN A 100 -8.51 -13.66 -14.52
N HIS A 101 -7.54 -14.41 -13.99
CA HIS A 101 -7.82 -15.50 -13.04
C HIS A 101 -8.37 -14.97 -11.71
N LEU A 102 -7.66 -14.02 -11.09
CA LEU A 102 -7.99 -13.52 -9.75
C LEU A 102 -9.31 -12.74 -9.72
N PHE A 103 -9.51 -11.82 -10.67
CA PHE A 103 -10.72 -11.00 -10.71
C PHE A 103 -11.87 -11.70 -11.44
N GLY A 104 -11.59 -12.49 -12.48
CA GLY A 104 -12.63 -13.21 -13.22
C GLY A 104 -13.33 -14.28 -12.39
N LYS A 105 -12.62 -14.90 -11.43
CA LYS A 105 -13.21 -15.83 -10.45
C LYS A 105 -13.68 -15.16 -9.16
N GLY A 106 -13.57 -13.83 -9.03
CA GLY A 106 -13.95 -13.11 -7.80
C GLY A 106 -13.15 -13.53 -6.56
N LEU A 107 -11.89 -13.96 -6.74
CA LEU A 107 -11.08 -14.49 -5.64
C LEU A 107 -10.49 -13.41 -4.74
N ILE A 108 -10.48 -12.15 -5.20
CA ILE A 108 -9.97 -11.03 -4.41
C ILE A 108 -11.04 -10.51 -3.45
N ILE A 109 -10.68 -10.37 -2.19
CA ILE A 109 -11.51 -9.82 -1.12
C ILE A 109 -12.05 -8.43 -1.49
N ASP A 110 -13.34 -8.20 -1.22
CA ASP A 110 -14.01 -6.97 -1.67
C ASP A 110 -13.53 -5.71 -0.96
N GLU A 111 -13.08 -5.85 0.28
CA GLU A 111 -12.51 -4.77 1.08
C GLU A 111 -11.17 -4.25 0.53
N GLN A 112 -10.51 -4.96 -0.41
CA GLN A 112 -9.30 -4.53 -1.08
C GLN A 112 -9.59 -3.63 -2.28
N PHE A 113 -9.37 -2.33 -2.08
CA PHE A 113 -9.58 -1.30 -3.11
C PHE A 113 -8.27 -0.97 -3.84
N GLY A 114 -7.12 -1.36 -3.28
CA GLY A 114 -5.82 -1.14 -3.90
C GLY A 114 -5.55 -2.13 -5.02
N PHE A 115 -5.00 -1.62 -6.13
CA PHE A 115 -4.63 -2.39 -7.32
C PHE A 115 -5.76 -3.24 -7.94
N ARG A 116 -7.01 -2.93 -7.60
CA ARG A 116 -8.21 -3.55 -8.15
C ARG A 116 -8.79 -2.65 -9.26
N PRO A 117 -9.19 -3.20 -10.41
CA PRO A 117 -9.90 -2.43 -11.43
C PRO A 117 -11.16 -1.77 -10.86
N ALA A 118 -11.49 -0.58 -11.36
CA ALA A 118 -12.66 0.20 -10.96
C ALA A 118 -12.74 0.62 -9.47
N HIS A 119 -11.65 0.45 -8.70
CA HIS A 119 -11.54 0.89 -7.31
C HIS A 119 -10.46 1.96 -7.16
N SER A 120 -10.66 2.89 -6.23
CA SER A 120 -9.78 4.03 -6.01
C SER A 120 -9.69 4.39 -4.53
N CYS A 121 -8.62 5.10 -4.16
CA CYS A 121 -8.43 5.57 -2.79
C CYS A 121 -9.61 6.44 -2.30
N PRO A 122 -10.13 7.42 -3.08
CA PRO A 122 -11.29 8.20 -2.66
C PRO A 122 -12.53 7.37 -2.32
N GLN A 123 -12.79 6.27 -3.03
CA GLN A 123 -13.93 5.41 -2.73
C GLN A 123 -13.79 4.70 -1.39
N GLN A 124 -12.58 4.23 -1.04
CA GLN A 124 -12.35 3.60 0.26
C GLN A 124 -12.48 4.62 1.42
N VAL A 125 -11.97 5.84 1.20
CA VAL A 125 -12.14 6.94 2.16
C VAL A 125 -13.61 7.30 2.31
N LEU A 126 -14.36 7.39 1.19
CA LEU A 126 -15.79 7.67 1.21
C LEU A 126 -16.55 6.63 2.04
N ARG A 127 -16.27 5.33 1.86
CA ARG A 127 -16.87 4.25 2.67
C ARG A 127 -16.66 4.46 4.17
N LEU A 128 -15.46 4.86 4.58
CA LEU A 128 -15.17 5.15 5.98
C LEU A 128 -15.93 6.41 6.46
N VAL A 129 -15.94 7.48 5.67
CA VAL A 129 -16.62 8.72 6.01
C VAL A 129 -18.12 8.50 6.16
N GLU A 130 -18.76 7.81 5.21
CA GLU A 130 -20.19 7.47 5.28
C GLU A 130 -20.51 6.64 6.53
N TYR A 131 -19.67 5.65 6.85
CA TYR A 131 -19.83 4.84 8.06
C TYR A 131 -19.77 5.68 9.34
N VAL A 132 -18.86 6.66 9.40
CA VAL A 132 -18.72 7.60 10.52
C VAL A 132 -19.91 8.56 10.58
N MET A 133 -20.31 9.15 9.45
CA MET A 133 -21.43 10.09 9.37
C MET A 133 -22.75 9.43 9.80
N GLU A 134 -22.99 8.19 9.38
CA GLU A 134 -24.16 7.42 9.81
C GLU A 134 -24.11 7.09 11.31
N GLY A 135 -22.92 6.84 11.84
CA GLY A 135 -22.69 6.75 13.28
C GLY A 135 -23.12 8.04 14.02
N PHE A 136 -22.80 9.21 13.47
CA PHE A 136 -23.20 10.48 14.10
C PHE A 136 -24.71 10.69 14.12
N LYS A 137 -25.42 10.35 13.03
CA LYS A 137 -26.90 10.42 13.00
C LYS A 137 -27.54 9.57 14.09
N THR A 138 -26.97 8.40 14.37
CA THR A 138 -27.47 7.44 15.36
C THR A 138 -26.89 7.61 16.76
N LYS A 139 -26.16 8.72 17.00
CA LYS A 139 -25.45 9.06 18.25
C LYS A 139 -24.46 7.97 18.70
N GLN A 140 -23.89 7.24 17.75
CA GLN A 140 -22.84 6.26 17.97
C GLN A 140 -21.45 6.91 17.92
N LYS A 141 -20.50 6.26 18.58
CA LYS A 141 -19.07 6.61 18.50
C LYS A 141 -18.40 5.58 17.60
N THR A 142 -17.49 6.05 16.74
CA THR A 142 -16.70 5.20 15.87
C THR A 142 -15.25 5.27 16.29
N VAL A 143 -14.58 4.13 16.39
CA VAL A 143 -13.12 4.08 16.55
C VAL A 143 -12.55 3.40 15.32
N ALA A 144 -11.57 4.03 14.69
CA ALA A 144 -10.80 3.50 13.58
C ALA A 144 -9.34 3.34 14.00
N VAL A 145 -8.73 2.23 13.63
CA VAL A 145 -7.32 1.91 13.87
C VAL A 145 -6.67 1.66 12.53
N PHE A 146 -5.64 2.44 12.23
CA PHE A 146 -4.86 2.41 11.00
C PHE A 146 -3.52 1.74 11.28
N PHE A 147 -3.17 0.77 10.45
CA PHE A 147 -1.93 0.01 10.54
C PHE A 147 -1.03 0.38 9.35
N ASP A 148 0.19 0.82 9.64
CA ASP A 148 1.23 1.06 8.63
C ASP A 148 2.10 -0.18 8.47
N VAL A 149 2.14 -0.79 7.29
CA VAL A 149 2.99 -1.96 7.03
C VAL A 149 4.40 -1.51 6.67
N ALA A 150 5.38 -1.95 7.46
CA ALA A 150 6.77 -1.60 7.27
C ALA A 150 7.38 -2.33 6.05
N LYS A 151 7.68 -1.57 4.99
CA LYS A 151 8.33 -2.08 3.76
C LYS A 151 7.56 -3.25 3.12
N ALA A 152 6.25 -3.08 2.95
CA ALA A 152 5.32 -4.11 2.47
C ALA A 152 5.83 -4.91 1.26
N PHE A 153 6.21 -4.23 0.17
CA PHE A 153 6.70 -4.89 -1.05
C PHE A 153 8.06 -5.58 -0.87
N ASP A 154 8.93 -5.06 -0.01
CA ASP A 154 10.31 -5.57 0.13
C ASP A 154 10.38 -6.79 1.07
N ARG A 155 9.32 -7.06 1.83
CA ARG A 155 9.27 -8.12 2.86
C ARG A 155 8.36 -9.29 2.53
N VAL A 156 7.72 -9.31 1.36
CA VAL A 156 6.85 -10.42 0.93
C VAL A 156 7.60 -11.75 1.02
N TRP A 157 7.09 -12.67 1.82
CA TRP A 157 7.72 -13.98 2.01
C TRP A 157 7.42 -14.88 0.81
N HIS A 158 8.44 -15.22 0.01
CA HIS A 158 8.26 -15.94 -1.27
C HIS A 158 7.56 -17.29 -1.11
N ALA A 159 7.97 -18.12 -0.14
CA ALA A 159 7.33 -19.42 0.09
C ALA A 159 5.86 -19.27 0.50
N GLY A 160 5.57 -18.29 1.37
CA GLY A 160 4.19 -17.96 1.76
C GLY A 160 3.35 -17.47 0.58
N LEU A 161 3.93 -16.65 -0.32
CA LEU A 161 3.26 -16.21 -1.54
C LEU A 161 2.94 -17.37 -2.47
N VAL A 162 3.89 -18.28 -2.70
CA VAL A 162 3.66 -19.47 -3.54
C VAL A 162 2.54 -20.34 -2.93
N TYR A 163 2.57 -20.57 -1.62
CA TYR A 163 1.49 -21.28 -0.92
C TYR A 163 0.11 -20.62 -1.13
N LYS A 164 0.04 -19.29 -1.01
CA LYS A 164 -1.21 -18.54 -1.24
C LYS A 164 -1.69 -18.61 -2.68
N LEU A 165 -0.78 -18.60 -3.66
CA LEU A 165 -1.16 -18.75 -5.06
C LEU A 165 -1.77 -20.13 -5.34
N TYR A 166 -1.25 -21.20 -4.73
CA TYR A 166 -1.88 -22.52 -4.78
C TYR A 166 -3.26 -22.52 -4.11
N SER A 167 -3.39 -21.84 -2.97
CA SER A 167 -4.67 -21.72 -2.26
C SER A 167 -5.72 -20.93 -3.06
N LEU A 168 -5.29 -20.08 -3.99
CA LEU A 168 -6.13 -19.34 -4.94
C LEU A 168 -6.35 -20.08 -6.27
N GLU A 169 -6.00 -21.38 -6.31
CA GLU A 169 -6.15 -22.25 -7.48
C GLU A 169 -5.51 -21.67 -8.76
N VAL A 170 -4.42 -20.90 -8.61
CA VAL A 170 -3.69 -20.38 -9.77
C VAL A 170 -3.04 -21.56 -10.50
N PRO A 171 -3.10 -21.65 -11.84
CA PRO A 171 -2.52 -22.77 -12.57
C PRO A 171 -1.03 -22.96 -12.27
N ASP A 172 -0.60 -24.21 -12.05
CA ASP A 172 0.77 -24.58 -11.64
C ASP A 172 1.85 -23.95 -12.52
N ARG A 173 1.61 -23.93 -13.85
CA ARG A 173 2.55 -23.33 -14.80
C ARG A 173 2.77 -21.83 -14.54
N LEU A 174 1.72 -21.10 -14.16
CA LEU A 174 1.81 -19.69 -13.84
C LEU A 174 2.53 -19.48 -12.50
N ILE A 175 2.25 -20.33 -11.51
CA ILE A 175 2.95 -20.33 -10.21
C ILE A 175 4.45 -20.58 -10.41
N PHE A 176 4.83 -21.58 -11.20
CA PHE A 176 6.21 -21.90 -11.51
C PHE A 176 6.95 -20.73 -12.18
N ILE A 177 6.29 -20.05 -13.12
CA ILE A 177 6.87 -18.85 -13.76
C ILE A 177 7.05 -17.72 -12.74
N ILE A 178 6.07 -17.47 -11.87
CA ILE A 178 6.15 -16.44 -10.83
C ILE A 178 7.25 -16.76 -9.81
N GLN A 179 7.37 -18.03 -9.40
CA GLN A 179 8.41 -18.47 -8.47
C GLN A 179 9.80 -18.25 -9.08
N ASN A 180 9.99 -18.60 -10.35
CA ASN A 180 11.25 -18.33 -11.07
C ASN A 180 11.51 -16.83 -11.24
N PHE A 181 10.46 -16.03 -11.46
CA PHE A 181 10.56 -14.57 -11.54
C PHE A 181 11.04 -13.93 -10.23
N LEU A 182 10.69 -14.50 -9.08
CA LEU A 182 11.10 -13.99 -7.77
C LEU A 182 12.44 -14.53 -7.27
N SER A 183 12.83 -15.72 -7.75
CA SER A 183 14.02 -16.46 -7.31
C SER A 183 15.33 -15.95 -7.94
N ASN A 184 16.46 -16.24 -7.28
CA ASN A 184 17.82 -15.95 -7.77
C ASN A 184 18.08 -14.49 -8.19
N ARG A 185 17.36 -13.54 -7.56
CA ARG A 185 17.56 -12.12 -7.80
C ARG A 185 18.63 -11.57 -6.87
N TYR A 186 19.47 -10.69 -7.40
CA TYR A 186 20.54 -10.05 -6.66
C TYR A 186 20.38 -8.53 -6.75
N PHE A 187 20.80 -7.84 -5.70
CA PHE A 187 20.92 -6.38 -5.71
C PHE A 187 22.36 -5.95 -5.46
N THR A 188 22.70 -4.80 -6.01
CA THR A 188 23.93 -4.06 -5.74
C THR A 188 23.58 -2.62 -5.40
N PHE A 189 24.31 -2.04 -4.46
CA PHE A 189 24.21 -0.62 -4.14
C PHE A 189 25.30 0.11 -4.91
N ARG A 190 24.93 1.21 -5.57
CA ARG A 190 25.89 2.10 -6.24
C ARG A 190 25.94 3.42 -5.49
N HIS A 191 27.11 3.76 -4.97
CA HIS A 191 27.37 5.08 -4.41
C HIS A 191 28.49 5.74 -5.22
N GLU A 192 28.14 6.83 -5.89
CA GLU A 192 29.04 7.54 -6.81
C GLU A 192 29.61 6.60 -7.89
N ARG A 193 30.91 6.28 -7.80
CA ARG A 193 31.65 5.39 -8.72
C ARG A 193 31.92 4.00 -8.13
N THR A 194 31.43 3.71 -6.93
CA THR A 194 31.66 2.44 -6.24
C THR A 194 30.40 1.58 -6.21
N HIS A 195 30.61 0.27 -6.29
CA HIS A 195 29.56 -0.74 -6.22
C HIS A 195 29.77 -1.63 -4.99
N SER A 196 28.69 -1.97 -4.30
CA SER A 196 28.73 -2.98 -3.24
C SER A 196 28.86 -4.38 -3.83
N THR A 197 29.24 -5.34 -2.99
CA THR A 197 29.11 -6.77 -3.28
C THR A 197 27.66 -7.12 -3.63
N ARG A 198 27.46 -8.06 -4.55
CA ARG A 198 26.15 -8.62 -4.87
C ARG A 198 25.56 -9.31 -3.66
N ARG A 199 24.31 -9.00 -3.34
CA ARG A 199 23.56 -9.64 -2.25
C ARG A 199 22.30 -10.29 -2.81
N LEU A 200 22.02 -11.51 -2.35
CA LEU A 200 20.82 -12.26 -2.76
C LEU A 200 19.57 -11.67 -2.11
N ILE A 201 18.50 -11.55 -2.89
CA ILE A 201 17.17 -11.14 -2.42
C ILE A 201 16.41 -12.37 -1.98
N ARG A 202 16.13 -12.46 -0.67
CA ARG A 202 15.43 -13.60 -0.05
C ARG A 202 13.94 -13.36 0.19
N ALA A 203 13.49 -12.11 0.06
CA ALA A 203 12.11 -11.70 0.27
C ALA A 203 11.79 -10.47 -0.58
N GLY A 204 10.50 -10.22 -0.76
CA GLY A 204 9.98 -9.06 -1.47
C GLY A 204 9.75 -9.28 -2.95
N VAL A 205 8.84 -8.49 -3.49
CA VAL A 205 8.53 -8.40 -4.92
C VAL A 205 9.19 -7.15 -5.51
N PRO A 206 9.64 -7.18 -6.78
CA PRO A 206 10.38 -6.05 -7.37
C PRO A 206 9.53 -4.76 -7.44
N GLN A 207 9.92 -3.73 -6.68
CA GLN A 207 9.28 -2.41 -6.83
C GLN A 207 9.57 -1.84 -8.23
N GLY A 208 8.53 -1.36 -8.92
CA GLY A 208 8.61 -0.91 -10.31
C GLY A 208 8.22 -1.97 -11.34
N SER A 209 7.97 -3.21 -10.90
CA SER A 209 7.38 -4.25 -11.73
C SER A 209 5.84 -4.11 -11.77
N ALA A 210 5.25 -4.28 -12.94
CA ALA A 210 3.80 -4.17 -13.15
C ALA A 210 2.97 -5.29 -12.49
N LEU A 211 3.59 -6.45 -12.25
CA LEU A 211 3.03 -7.66 -11.64
C LEU A 211 3.08 -7.61 -10.11
N SER A 212 4.08 -6.94 -9.53
CA SER A 212 4.30 -6.88 -8.08
C SER A 212 3.08 -6.41 -7.27
N PRO A 213 2.31 -5.38 -7.70
CA PRO A 213 1.09 -5.00 -7.01
C PRO A 213 0.05 -6.12 -6.93
N LEU A 214 -0.12 -6.88 -8.01
CA LEU A 214 -1.09 -7.98 -8.06
C LEU A 214 -0.66 -9.16 -7.20
N LEU A 215 0.64 -9.46 -7.16
CA LEU A 215 1.21 -10.46 -6.26
C LEU A 215 1.01 -10.07 -4.79
N TYR A 216 1.14 -8.78 -4.47
CA TYR A 216 0.87 -8.30 -3.12
C TYR A 216 -0.62 -8.42 -2.75
N SER A 217 -1.53 -8.07 -3.67
CA SER A 217 -2.97 -8.29 -3.44
C SER A 217 -3.31 -9.76 -3.23
N ALA A 218 -2.73 -10.68 -4.02
CA ALA A 218 -2.87 -12.11 -3.80
C ALA A 218 -2.27 -12.56 -2.46
N TYR A 219 -1.15 -11.95 -2.04
CA TYR A 219 -0.50 -12.23 -0.77
C TYR A 219 -1.32 -11.81 0.44
N THR A 220 -2.07 -10.72 0.38
CA THR A 220 -2.86 -10.22 1.52
C THR A 220 -4.31 -10.66 1.48
N ASN A 221 -4.70 -11.48 0.51
CA ASN A 221 -6.09 -11.78 0.22
C ASN A 221 -6.84 -12.56 1.31
N ASP A 222 -6.14 -13.41 2.05
CA ASP A 222 -6.68 -14.24 3.14
C ASP A 222 -6.66 -13.51 4.50
N ILE A 223 -6.53 -12.19 4.49
CA ILE A 223 -6.63 -11.36 5.69
C ILE A 223 -7.97 -11.60 6.40
N PRO A 224 -7.98 -11.82 7.73
CA PRO A 224 -9.19 -12.17 8.45
C PRO A 224 -10.22 -11.04 8.34
N ARG A 225 -11.45 -11.42 7.96
CA ARG A 225 -12.63 -10.56 8.03
C ARG A 225 -13.24 -10.70 9.42
N PRO A 226 -13.22 -9.66 10.26
CA PRO A 226 -13.80 -9.76 11.60
C PRO A 226 -15.30 -10.04 11.53
N THR A 227 -15.78 -11.03 12.27
CA THR A 227 -17.20 -11.41 12.30
C THR A 227 -18.04 -10.58 13.29
N SER A 228 -17.38 -9.78 14.12
CA SER A 228 -17.97 -8.99 15.21
C SER A 228 -18.63 -7.66 14.77
N GLY A 229 -18.86 -7.48 13.47
CA GLY A 229 -19.33 -6.21 12.89
C GLY A 229 -18.24 -5.15 12.74
N VAL A 230 -17.00 -5.44 13.15
CA VAL A 230 -15.82 -4.62 12.86
C VAL A 230 -15.59 -4.64 11.35
N GLN A 231 -15.45 -3.46 10.77
CA GLN A 231 -15.24 -3.28 9.35
C GLN A 231 -13.75 -3.29 9.04
N LEU A 232 -13.39 -3.92 7.93
CA LEU A 232 -12.05 -3.93 7.36
C LEU A 232 -12.01 -3.02 6.13
N ALA A 233 -10.98 -2.18 6.05
CA ALA A 233 -10.65 -1.42 4.84
C ALA A 233 -9.20 -1.66 4.48
N LEU A 234 -8.96 -1.97 3.21
CA LEU A 234 -7.65 -2.22 2.65
C LEU A 234 -7.43 -1.34 1.43
N PHE A 235 -6.23 -0.77 1.34
CA PHE A 235 -5.76 -0.12 0.14
C PHE A 235 -4.28 -0.39 -0.03
N ALA A 236 -3.96 -1.36 -0.90
CA ALA A 236 -2.58 -1.84 -1.06
C ALA A 236 -2.03 -2.33 0.29
N ASP A 237 -0.98 -1.69 0.81
CA ASP A 237 -0.35 -1.97 2.10
C ASP A 237 -1.03 -1.29 3.29
N ASP A 238 -1.85 -0.25 3.06
CA ASP A 238 -2.60 0.41 4.11
C ASP A 238 -3.76 -0.47 4.58
N THR A 239 -3.84 -0.72 5.89
CA THR A 239 -4.89 -1.54 6.51
C THR A 239 -5.57 -0.74 7.62
N ALA A 240 -6.90 -0.76 7.66
CA ALA A 240 -7.68 -0.12 8.71
C ALA A 240 -8.79 -1.03 9.22
N LEU A 241 -8.96 -1.04 10.54
CA LEU A 241 -10.11 -1.64 11.23
C LEU A 241 -10.94 -0.53 11.86
N PHE A 242 -12.25 -0.57 11.69
CA PHE A 242 -13.11 0.43 12.30
C PHE A 242 -14.44 -0.14 12.77
N PHE A 243 -14.91 0.34 13.91
CA PHE A 243 -16.09 -0.17 14.57
C PHE A 243 -16.89 0.96 15.21
N ARG A 244 -18.22 0.91 15.03
CA ARG A 244 -19.15 1.88 15.62
C ARG A 244 -20.01 1.21 16.67
N SER A 245 -20.24 1.92 17.77
CA SER A 245 -21.14 1.47 18.82
C SER A 245 -21.59 2.65 19.69
N ARG A 246 -22.76 2.51 20.32
CA ARG A 246 -23.23 3.46 21.35
C ARG A 246 -22.41 3.35 22.64
N THR A 247 -22.03 2.13 23.00
CA THR A 247 -21.40 1.83 24.28
C THR A 247 -19.91 1.62 24.12
N ARG A 248 -19.11 2.31 24.96
CA ARG A 248 -17.66 2.18 25.03
C ARG A 248 -17.27 0.70 25.26
N ARG A 249 -17.92 0.02 26.21
CA ARG A 249 -17.71 -1.42 26.52
C ARG A 249 -17.78 -2.34 25.29
N SER A 250 -18.67 -2.07 24.34
CA SER A 250 -18.77 -2.89 23.12
C SER A 250 -17.58 -2.65 22.19
N ILE A 251 -17.09 -1.40 22.07
CA ILE A 251 -15.89 -1.08 21.30
C ILE A 251 -14.68 -1.81 21.88
N PHE A 252 -14.49 -1.73 23.21
CA PHE A 252 -13.38 -2.40 23.91
C PHE A 252 -13.50 -3.93 23.98
N ARG A 253 -14.65 -4.49 23.61
CA ARG A 253 -14.82 -5.94 23.47
C ARG A 253 -14.49 -6.43 22.07
N HIS A 254 -15.03 -5.77 21.05
CA HIS A 254 -14.96 -6.28 19.67
C HIS A 254 -13.72 -5.82 18.92
N LEU A 255 -13.30 -4.57 19.11
CA LEU A 255 -12.19 -4.01 18.35
C LEU A 255 -10.84 -4.61 18.78
N PRO A 256 -10.48 -4.73 20.08
CA PRO A 256 -9.24 -5.38 20.48
C PRO A 256 -9.13 -6.83 20.00
N LYS A 257 -10.22 -7.60 20.07
CA LYS A 257 -10.25 -8.97 19.55
C LYS A 257 -9.91 -9.03 18.05
N ALA A 258 -10.49 -8.12 17.25
CA ALA A 258 -10.18 -8.04 15.83
C ALA A 258 -8.73 -7.60 15.56
N ILE A 259 -8.17 -6.70 16.39
CA ILE A 259 -6.76 -6.30 16.33
C ILE A 259 -5.85 -7.49 16.64
N ASP A 260 -6.18 -8.30 17.65
CA ASP A 260 -5.40 -9.48 18.03
C ASP A 260 -5.41 -10.56 16.95
N GLU A 261 -6.58 -10.85 16.38
CA GLU A 261 -6.73 -11.77 15.24
C GLU A 261 -5.90 -11.31 14.03
N LEU A 262 -5.99 -10.01 13.69
CA LEU A 262 -5.19 -9.42 12.62
C LEU A 262 -3.68 -9.46 12.95
N GLY A 263 -3.30 -9.20 14.20
CA GLY A 263 -1.92 -9.30 14.68
C GLY A 263 -1.34 -10.70 14.58
N GLN A 264 -2.12 -11.73 14.92
CA GLN A 264 -1.73 -13.13 14.71
C GLN A 264 -1.53 -13.45 13.22
N TRP A 265 -2.43 -12.96 12.38
CA TRP A 265 -2.31 -13.12 10.92
C TRP A 265 -1.05 -12.44 10.36
N PHE A 266 -0.75 -11.21 10.79
CA PHE A 266 0.50 -10.52 10.40
C PHE A 266 1.74 -11.32 10.79
N ARG A 267 1.79 -11.88 12.01
CA ARG A 267 2.91 -12.73 12.46
C ARG A 267 3.02 -14.01 11.63
N LYS A 268 1.90 -14.71 11.39
CA LYS A 268 1.85 -15.94 10.57
C LYS A 268 2.45 -15.70 9.18
N TRP A 269 2.10 -14.57 8.56
CA TRP A 269 2.56 -14.21 7.21
C TRP A 269 3.78 -13.30 7.20
N ARG A 270 4.50 -13.16 8.31
CA ARG A 270 5.75 -12.39 8.40
C ARG A 270 5.61 -10.95 7.87
N ILE A 271 4.43 -10.35 8.04
CA ILE A 271 4.15 -8.96 7.72
C ILE A 271 4.47 -8.13 8.95
N GLU A 272 5.40 -7.20 8.81
CA GLU A 272 5.83 -6.34 9.91
C GLU A 272 5.02 -5.04 9.89
N VAL A 273 4.37 -4.72 11.00
CA VAL A 273 3.64 -3.47 11.19
C VAL A 273 4.56 -2.47 11.89
N ASN A 274 4.50 -1.21 11.47
CA ASN A 274 5.18 -0.10 12.12
C ASN A 274 4.28 0.49 13.23
N PRO A 275 4.54 0.22 14.52
CA PRO A 275 3.71 0.73 15.60
C PRO A 275 3.76 2.26 15.68
N ASP A 276 4.92 2.88 15.44
CA ASP A 276 5.12 4.33 15.56
C ASP A 276 4.36 5.15 14.50
N LYS A 277 4.02 4.50 13.39
CA LYS A 277 3.22 5.10 12.30
C LYS A 277 1.76 4.66 12.31
N SER A 278 1.44 3.62 13.06
CA SER A 278 0.06 3.17 13.24
C SER A 278 -0.66 4.13 14.19
N ALA A 279 -1.96 4.34 13.99
CA ALA A 279 -2.71 5.33 14.74
C ALA A 279 -4.16 4.89 15.01
N ALA A 280 -4.69 5.27 16.15
CA ALA A 280 -6.10 5.10 16.48
C ALA A 280 -6.81 6.47 16.53
N ILE A 281 -7.95 6.57 15.86
CA ILE A 281 -8.76 7.79 15.76
C ILE A 281 -10.16 7.48 16.28
N GLN A 282 -10.61 8.25 17.27
CA GLN A 282 -11.98 8.18 17.75
C GLN A 282 -12.82 9.33 17.18
N PHE A 283 -13.87 8.96 16.46
CA PHE A 283 -14.89 9.87 15.96
C PHE A 283 -16.09 9.88 16.91
N LYS A 284 -16.40 11.05 17.47
CA LYS A 284 -17.59 11.27 18.30
C LYS A 284 -18.22 12.62 17.99
N TYR A 285 -19.55 12.68 18.04
CA TYR A 285 -20.27 13.95 17.98
C TYR A 285 -20.23 14.63 19.37
N SER A 286 -19.64 15.82 19.47
CA SER A 286 -19.56 16.61 20.71
C SER A 286 -19.78 18.09 20.40
N LYS A 287 -20.60 18.77 21.20
CA LYS A 287 -20.78 20.24 21.12
C LYS A 287 -19.59 21.00 21.69
N ASN A 288 -18.84 20.37 22.61
CA ASN A 288 -17.64 20.95 23.21
C ASN A 288 -16.39 20.44 22.45
N ARG A 289 -15.60 21.40 21.94
CA ARG A 289 -14.31 21.15 21.30
C ARG A 289 -13.28 20.88 22.39
N SER A 290 -12.82 19.64 22.52
CA SER A 290 -11.74 19.27 23.44
C SER A 290 -10.43 19.18 22.65
N GLN A 291 -9.44 20.00 23.00
CA GLN A 291 -8.08 19.90 22.45
C GLN A 291 -7.31 18.84 23.24
N LEU A 292 -7.28 17.60 22.77
CA LEU A 292 -6.33 16.60 23.28
C LEU A 292 -5.74 15.85 22.08
N VAL A 293 -4.45 16.07 21.85
CA VAL A 293 -3.65 15.33 20.87
C VAL A 293 -3.28 14.00 21.51
N VAL A 294 -3.58 12.88 20.85
CA VAL A 294 -3.14 11.56 21.32
C VAL A 294 -1.62 11.51 21.23
N ASP A 295 -0.95 11.38 22.36
CA ASP A 295 0.52 11.41 22.41
C ASP A 295 1.11 10.13 21.79
N ARG A 296 2.25 10.31 21.10
CA ARG A 296 2.95 9.32 20.25
C ARG A 296 3.35 8.03 20.98
N ASN A 297 3.36 8.04 22.31
CA ASN A 297 3.88 6.97 23.16
C ASN A 297 2.79 6.10 23.80
N THR A 298 1.54 6.21 23.37
CA THR A 298 0.45 5.43 23.98
C THR A 298 0.55 3.96 23.54
N GLN A 299 1.13 3.11 24.40
CA GLN A 299 1.14 1.66 24.18
C GLN A 299 -0.30 1.11 24.06
N PRO A 300 -0.55 0.05 23.26
CA PRO A 300 -1.89 -0.49 23.04
C PRO A 300 -2.64 -0.92 24.32
N GLN A 301 -1.91 -1.15 25.43
CA GLN A 301 -2.47 -1.50 26.73
C GLN A 301 -2.88 -0.28 27.59
N ASN A 302 -2.44 0.95 27.26
CA ASN A 302 -2.65 2.15 28.08
C ASN A 302 -3.84 3.03 27.65
N VAL A 303 -4.74 2.51 26.81
CA VAL A 303 -5.99 3.21 26.43
C VAL A 303 -6.95 3.42 27.62
N GLU A 304 -6.62 2.87 28.80
CA GLU A 304 -7.40 2.98 30.02
C GLU A 304 -7.37 4.36 30.71
N ARG A 305 -6.35 5.21 30.50
CA ARG A 305 -6.16 6.38 31.39
C ARG A 305 -6.25 7.78 30.80
N GLU A 306 -6.36 7.96 29.49
CA GLU A 306 -6.50 9.30 28.92
C GLU A 306 -7.69 9.44 27.97
N ASN A 307 -8.37 10.59 28.09
CA ASN A 307 -9.50 11.03 27.27
C ASN A 307 -9.06 11.39 25.84
N SER A 308 -8.45 10.45 25.14
CA SER A 308 -7.82 10.66 23.83
C SER A 308 -8.87 10.66 22.71
N VAL A 309 -9.14 11.84 22.16
CA VAL A 309 -10.12 12.11 21.08
C VAL A 309 -9.37 12.75 19.93
N ALA A 310 -9.24 12.07 18.80
CA ALA A 310 -8.54 12.61 17.65
C ALA A 310 -9.44 13.57 16.83
N THR A 311 -8.90 14.75 16.54
CA THR A 311 -9.47 15.80 15.66
C THR A 311 -8.84 15.68 14.26
N VAL A 312 -9.67 15.81 13.22
CA VAL A 312 -9.25 15.89 11.81
C VAL A 312 -8.95 17.36 11.47
N LEU A 313 -7.81 17.62 10.81
CA LEU A 313 -7.63 18.79 9.93
C LEU A 313 -7.64 18.30 8.48
#